data_AF-A0A949S163-F1
#
_entry.id   AF-A0A949S163-F1
#
_cell.length_a   1.000
_cell.length_b   1.000
_cell.length_c   1.000
_cell.angle_alpha   90.00
_cell.angle_beta   90.00
_cell.angle_gamma   90.00
#
_symmetry.space_group_name_H-M   'P 1'
#
loop_
_entity.id
_entity.type
_entity.pdbx_description
1 polymer ?
#
loop_
_entity_poly.entity_id
_entity_poly.type
_entity_poly.pdbx_seq_one_letter_code
_entity_poly.pdbx_strand_id
1 'polypeptide(L)'
;MGRTFIARLRPGAVLFVSLWLSAASFPGWAADGQKTPRELIQYIEDAKRLGLKENEIRQNAITAGWSRELVGQALAIVRYMGEDASTHSRGGNQGRKSVEPAGYRIGAGDVLQILVWKEPDASVPSVMVRTDGKISVPLIKEVDAAGLTPTELEKVLAEKLAKFVREVDVTVIPKEIVSQKVYLLGAVKKEGPVVLQSSMTVLQALNSAGGLTEYAKRKKIYILRNENGKQIRLPFDYEAVIKGEHPEQNILVQAEDTIVVP
;
A
#
# COMPACT_ATOMS: atom_id res chain seq x y z
N MET A 1 -73.21 42.20 24.14
CA MET A 1 -72.99 43.07 25.32
C MET A 1 -71.65 42.67 25.93
N GLY A 2 -70.69 43.62 26.07
CA GLY A 2 -69.38 43.41 26.73
C GLY A 2 -68.26 42.94 25.79
N ARG A 3 -67.44 43.81 25.17
CA ARG A 3 -66.27 44.61 25.66
C ARG A 3 -64.94 43.83 25.57
N THR A 4 -64.05 44.18 24.61
CA THR A 4 -62.82 45.02 24.74
C THR A 4 -61.75 44.37 25.64
N PHE A 5 -60.50 44.05 25.23
CA PHE A 5 -59.34 44.94 24.94
C PHE A 5 -58.16 44.08 24.39
N ILE A 6 -57.61 44.39 23.22
CA ILE A 6 -56.25 44.92 22.94
C ILE A 6 -55.11 44.37 23.84
N ALA A 7 -54.12 43.68 23.26
CA ALA A 7 -52.74 44.19 23.19
C ALA A 7 -51.80 43.25 22.42
N ARG A 8 -51.02 43.90 21.55
CA ARG A 8 -49.93 43.44 20.70
C ARG A 8 -48.67 43.20 21.53
N LEU A 9 -47.91 42.14 21.24
CA LEU A 9 -46.44 42.07 21.34
C LEU A 9 -45.91 40.81 20.60
N ARG A 10 -45.12 41.02 19.56
CA ARG A 10 -44.05 40.12 19.04
C ARG A 10 -42.77 40.42 19.86
N PRO A 11 -41.65 39.66 19.77
CA PRO A 11 -41.39 38.32 19.20
C PRO A 11 -40.63 37.39 20.17
N GLY A 12 -40.47 36.12 19.79
CA GLY A 12 -39.44 35.23 20.35
C GLY A 12 -39.97 34.00 21.05
N ALA A 13 -40.13 32.91 20.29
CA ALA A 13 -40.12 31.56 20.84
C ALA A 13 -39.77 30.57 19.72
N VAL A 14 -38.58 30.01 19.81
CA VAL A 14 -38.14 28.84 19.05
C VAL A 14 -39.00 27.68 19.55
N LEU A 15 -39.94 27.21 18.72
CA LEU A 15 -40.75 26.05 19.04
C LEU A 15 -40.09 24.80 18.43
N PHE A 16 -39.54 23.99 19.32
CA PHE A 16 -39.24 22.58 19.09
C PHE A 16 -40.53 21.88 18.64
N VAL A 17 -40.60 21.52 17.36
CA VAL A 17 -41.63 20.60 16.86
C VAL A 17 -41.07 19.19 17.01
N SER A 18 -41.40 18.57 18.14
CA SER A 18 -41.29 17.13 18.33
C SER A 18 -42.38 16.45 17.50
N LEU A 19 -42.11 16.18 16.23
CA LEU A 19 -42.99 15.37 15.39
C LEU A 19 -42.67 13.90 15.67
N TRP A 20 -43.60 13.23 16.34
CA TRP A 20 -43.68 11.78 16.40
C TRP A 20 -43.80 11.24 14.98
N LEU A 21 -42.74 10.62 14.45
CA LEU A 21 -42.87 9.81 13.24
C LEU A 21 -43.11 8.35 13.66
N SER A 22 -44.28 7.89 13.26
CA SER A 22 -44.83 6.55 13.47
C SER A 22 -43.80 5.46 13.21
N ALA A 23 -43.78 4.48 14.11
CA ALA A 23 -43.01 3.24 13.98
C ALA A 23 -43.42 2.48 12.72
N ALA A 24 -42.64 2.60 11.65
CA ALA A 24 -42.64 1.64 10.57
C ALA A 24 -41.97 0.37 11.08
N SER A 25 -42.77 -0.67 11.29
CA SER A 25 -42.29 -2.01 11.63
C SER A 25 -41.45 -2.57 10.48
N PHE A 26 -40.14 -2.71 10.70
CA PHE A 26 -39.27 -3.51 9.86
C PHE A 26 -38.88 -4.80 10.62
N PRO A 27 -38.97 -5.98 10.01
CA PRO A 27 -38.74 -7.26 10.67
C PRO A 27 -37.25 -7.49 10.98
N GLY A 28 -37.02 -8.18 12.11
CA GLY A 28 -35.75 -8.20 12.82
C GLY A 28 -34.62 -9.06 12.25
N TRP A 29 -33.41 -8.57 12.52
CA TRP A 29 -32.17 -9.24 12.94
C TRP A 29 -31.22 -8.07 13.32
N ALA A 30 -30.34 -8.04 14.32
CA ALA A 30 -29.69 -9.06 15.09
C ALA A 30 -29.57 -8.57 16.55
N ALA A 31 -29.89 -9.45 17.48
CA ALA A 31 -29.52 -9.32 18.87
C ALA A 31 -28.07 -9.79 19.03
N ASP A 32 -27.09 -8.92 18.79
CA ASP A 32 -25.81 -8.89 19.52
C ASP A 32 -25.02 -7.60 19.22
N GLY A 33 -25.38 -6.53 19.93
CA GLY A 33 -24.45 -5.66 20.65
C GLY A 33 -23.34 -4.86 19.94
N GLN A 34 -23.06 -4.98 18.64
CA GLN A 34 -21.97 -4.20 18.04
C GLN A 34 -22.36 -3.55 16.71
N LYS A 35 -22.68 -2.25 16.78
CA LYS A 35 -22.96 -1.41 15.61
C LYS A 35 -21.76 -1.41 14.67
N THR A 36 -21.97 -1.84 13.44
CA THR A 36 -20.89 -2.03 12.48
C THR A 36 -20.62 -0.75 11.66
N PRO A 37 -19.39 -0.57 11.12
CA PRO A 37 -19.11 0.52 10.18
C PRO A 37 -19.99 0.49 8.92
N ARG A 38 -20.41 -0.71 8.48
CA ARG A 38 -21.26 -0.86 7.29
C ARG A 38 -22.66 -0.32 7.51
N GLU A 39 -23.26 -0.62 8.65
CA GLU A 39 -24.59 -0.09 9.03
C GLU A 39 -24.58 1.43 9.16
N LEU A 40 -23.47 2.00 9.66
CA LEU A 40 -23.32 3.44 9.77
C LEU A 40 -23.21 4.11 8.38
N ILE A 41 -22.49 3.50 7.45
CA ILE A 41 -22.42 3.98 6.05
C ILE A 41 -23.80 3.95 5.40
N GLN A 42 -24.52 2.83 5.53
CA GLN A 42 -25.88 2.69 5.02
C GLN A 42 -26.82 3.75 5.60
N TYR A 43 -26.78 3.95 6.91
CA TYR A 43 -27.55 4.99 7.59
C TYR A 43 -27.26 6.40 7.05
N ILE A 44 -25.98 6.73 6.82
CA ILE A 44 -25.57 8.03 6.30
C ILE A 44 -26.06 8.24 4.86
N GLU A 45 -25.98 7.22 4.01
CA GLU A 45 -26.46 7.27 2.63
C GLU A 45 -27.97 7.50 2.57
N ASP A 46 -28.73 6.74 3.37
CA ASP A 46 -30.19 6.89 3.47
C ASP A 46 -30.56 8.28 4.00
N ALA A 47 -29.84 8.78 5.01
CA ALA A 47 -30.07 10.10 5.59
C ALA A 47 -29.75 11.24 4.60
N LYS A 48 -28.66 11.13 3.82
CA LYS A 48 -28.34 12.08 2.75
C LYS A 48 -29.38 12.06 1.62
N ARG A 49 -29.88 10.88 1.25
CA ARG A 49 -30.95 10.73 0.25
C ARG A 49 -32.26 11.39 0.70
N LEU A 50 -32.49 11.44 2.01
CA LEU A 50 -33.60 12.18 2.63
C LEU A 50 -33.34 13.69 2.77
N GLY A 51 -32.17 14.18 2.33
CA GLY A 51 -31.82 15.60 2.33
C GLY A 51 -31.38 16.14 3.70
N LEU A 52 -31.07 15.28 4.67
CA LEU A 52 -30.57 15.70 5.98
C LEU A 52 -29.20 16.37 5.86
N LYS A 53 -28.97 17.43 6.63
CA LYS A 53 -27.67 18.10 6.64
C LYS A 53 -26.63 17.25 7.38
N GLU A 54 -25.37 17.29 6.95
CA GLU A 54 -24.29 16.49 7.54
C GLU A 54 -24.18 16.64 9.08
N ASN A 55 -24.42 17.85 9.60
CA ASN A 55 -24.42 18.09 11.05
C ASN A 55 -25.57 17.36 11.76
N GLU A 56 -26.75 17.24 11.16
CA GLU A 56 -27.90 16.52 11.70
C GLU A 56 -27.66 15.01 11.66
N ILE A 57 -27.13 14.50 10.54
CA ILE A 57 -26.75 13.09 10.39
C ILE A 57 -25.72 12.70 11.47
N ARG A 58 -24.72 13.56 11.69
CA ARG A 58 -23.69 13.34 12.70
C ARG A 58 -24.29 13.26 14.11
N GLN A 59 -25.17 14.19 14.46
CA GLN A 59 -25.80 14.20 15.78
C GLN A 59 -26.73 13.00 15.98
N ASN A 60 -27.54 12.67 14.98
CA ASN A 60 -28.45 11.53 15.04
C ASN A 60 -27.71 10.20 15.12
N ALA A 61 -26.55 10.05 14.47
CA ALA A 61 -25.72 8.86 14.61
C ALA A 61 -25.04 8.78 15.99
N ILE A 62 -24.61 9.90 16.57
CA ILE A 62 -24.03 9.86 17.92
C ILE A 62 -25.10 9.49 18.96
N THR A 63 -26.29 10.08 18.88
CA THR A 63 -27.46 9.72 19.71
C THR A 63 -27.91 8.28 19.45
N ALA A 64 -27.79 7.86 18.19
CA ALA A 64 -27.79 6.51 17.66
C ALA A 64 -26.97 5.50 18.50
N GLY A 65 -25.94 5.98 19.19
CA GLY A 65 -24.94 5.22 19.94
C GLY A 65 -23.77 4.73 19.07
N TRP A 66 -23.53 5.36 17.92
CA TRP A 66 -22.29 5.19 17.14
C TRP A 66 -21.19 6.12 17.69
N SER A 67 -19.92 5.69 17.65
CA SER A 67 -18.82 6.51 18.17
C SER A 67 -18.55 7.73 17.28
N ARG A 68 -18.15 8.85 17.89
CA ARG A 68 -17.86 10.10 17.15
C ARG A 68 -16.80 9.92 16.07
N GLU A 69 -15.80 9.08 16.31
CA GLU A 69 -14.73 8.77 15.35
C GLU A 69 -15.25 7.98 14.14
N LEU A 70 -16.05 6.92 14.38
CA LEU A 70 -16.62 6.13 13.30
C LEU A 70 -17.59 6.96 12.44
N VAL A 71 -18.38 7.84 13.06
CA VAL A 71 -19.28 8.77 12.34
C VAL A 71 -18.47 9.75 11.48
N GLY A 72 -17.37 10.28 11.99
CA GLY A 72 -16.48 11.15 11.21
C GLY A 72 -15.87 10.44 10.00
N GLN A 73 -15.37 9.22 10.18
CA GLN A 73 -14.79 8.41 9.11
C GLN A 73 -15.83 8.01 8.06
N ALA A 74 -17.02 7.56 8.48
CA ALA A 74 -18.08 7.15 7.57
C ALA A 74 -18.63 8.33 6.75
N LEU A 75 -18.79 9.51 7.35
CA LEU A 75 -19.18 10.72 6.63
C LEU A 75 -18.15 11.14 5.56
N ALA A 76 -16.85 10.98 5.87
CA ALA A 76 -15.80 11.23 4.90
C ALA A 76 -15.87 10.22 3.74
N ILE A 77 -16.02 8.93 4.02
CA ILE A 77 -16.19 7.87 3.01
C ILE A 77 -17.37 8.18 2.09
N VAL A 78 -18.55 8.47 2.64
CA VAL A 78 -19.76 8.77 1.82
C VAL A 78 -19.63 10.09 1.06
N ARG A 79 -18.81 11.03 1.52
CA ARG A 79 -18.47 12.24 0.75
C ARG A 79 -17.64 11.88 -0.48
N TYR A 80 -16.56 11.12 -0.29
CA TYR A 80 -15.72 10.63 -1.38
C TYR A 80 -16.49 9.74 -2.36
N MET A 81 -17.45 8.94 -1.90
CA MET A 81 -18.30 8.11 -2.76
C MET A 81 -19.36 8.92 -3.54
N GLY A 82 -19.70 10.14 -3.09
CA GLY A 82 -20.72 10.98 -3.72
C GLY A 82 -20.21 12.00 -4.74
N GLU A 83 -18.90 12.26 -4.79
CA GLU A 83 -18.31 13.28 -5.67
C GLU A 83 -17.85 12.77 -7.05
N ASP A 84 -17.79 11.45 -7.29
CA ASP A 84 -17.15 10.87 -8.49
C ASP A 84 -18.09 10.09 -9.44
N ALA A 85 -19.38 10.44 -9.54
CA ALA A 85 -20.33 9.72 -10.38
C ALA A 85 -20.37 10.14 -11.88
N SER A 86 -19.57 11.10 -12.34
CA SER A 86 -19.68 11.63 -13.72
C SER A 86 -18.46 11.45 -14.63
N THR A 87 -17.36 10.80 -14.22
CA THR A 87 -16.19 10.62 -15.12
C THR A 87 -15.58 9.23 -15.22
N HIS A 88 -16.09 8.19 -14.56
CA HIS A 88 -15.53 6.84 -14.68
C HIS A 88 -16.58 5.78 -15.05
N SER A 89 -17.14 5.90 -16.26
CA SER A 89 -17.76 4.76 -16.95
C SER A 89 -16.93 4.39 -18.17
N ARG A 90 -15.84 3.66 -17.91
CA ARG A 90 -15.20 2.63 -18.77
C ARG A 90 -13.90 2.17 -18.11
N GLY A 91 -13.88 0.98 -17.54
CA GLY A 91 -12.65 0.34 -17.07
C GLY A 91 -12.94 -0.74 -16.04
N GLY A 92 -13.08 -1.98 -16.48
CA GLY A 92 -13.30 -3.14 -15.62
C GLY A 92 -12.15 -3.37 -14.62
N ASN A 93 -12.52 -4.09 -13.55
CA ASN A 93 -11.69 -4.98 -12.76
C ASN A 93 -10.20 -4.60 -12.67
N GLN A 94 -9.87 -3.54 -11.94
CA GLN A 94 -8.54 -3.41 -11.38
C GLN A 94 -8.60 -4.08 -10.02
N GLY A 95 -8.17 -5.36 -10.00
CA GLY A 95 -7.74 -6.01 -8.78
C GLY A 95 -6.80 -5.08 -8.01
N ARG A 96 -6.77 -5.24 -6.68
CA ARG A 96 -5.79 -4.56 -5.84
C ARG A 96 -4.42 -4.73 -6.49
N LYS A 97 -3.91 -3.70 -7.16
CA LYS A 97 -2.49 -3.61 -7.47
C LYS A 97 -1.81 -3.76 -6.12
N SER A 98 -1.21 -4.93 -5.88
CA SER A 98 -0.16 -5.04 -4.90
C SER A 98 0.75 -3.86 -5.17
N VAL A 99 0.99 -3.05 -4.14
CA VAL A 99 1.97 -1.98 -4.24
C VAL A 99 3.32 -2.69 -4.28
N GLU A 100 3.66 -3.21 -5.47
CA GLU A 100 4.99 -3.63 -5.85
C GLU A 100 5.92 -2.46 -5.51
N PRO A 101 6.97 -2.66 -4.70
CA PRO A 101 7.97 -1.61 -4.52
C PRO A 101 8.46 -1.24 -5.92
N ALA A 102 8.33 0.02 -6.31
CA ALA A 102 8.74 0.47 -7.65
C ALA A 102 10.19 0.01 -7.90
N GLY A 103 10.38 -0.90 -8.86
CA GLY A 103 11.70 -1.45 -9.21
C GLY A 103 12.12 -2.75 -8.51
N TYR A 104 11.27 -3.39 -7.70
CA TYR A 104 11.57 -4.72 -7.15
C TYR A 104 11.67 -5.76 -8.27
N ARG A 105 12.78 -6.51 -8.25
CA ARG A 105 12.97 -7.71 -9.06
C ARG A 105 13.30 -8.84 -8.13
N ILE A 106 12.66 -9.98 -8.38
CA ILE A 106 12.88 -11.21 -7.63
C ILE A 106 14.34 -11.62 -7.79
N GLY A 107 14.98 -12.01 -6.70
CA GLY A 107 16.35 -12.51 -6.67
C GLY A 107 16.49 -13.78 -5.84
N ALA A 108 17.67 -14.39 -5.92
CA ALA A 108 17.97 -15.60 -5.16
C ALA A 108 17.83 -15.36 -3.65
N GLY A 109 17.24 -16.34 -2.95
CA GLY A 109 16.96 -16.27 -1.53
C GLY A 109 15.62 -15.62 -1.16
N ASP A 110 14.93 -14.97 -2.10
CA ASP A 110 13.58 -14.45 -1.83
C ASP A 110 12.59 -15.58 -1.58
N VAL A 111 11.59 -15.31 -0.75
CA VAL A 111 10.50 -16.24 -0.47
C VAL A 111 9.22 -15.67 -1.07
N LEU A 112 8.58 -16.45 -1.94
CA LEU A 112 7.35 -16.10 -2.63
C LEU A 112 6.21 -17.00 -2.18
N GLN A 113 5.00 -16.47 -2.24
CA GLN A 113 3.77 -17.24 -2.19
C GLN A 113 3.14 -17.24 -3.58
N ILE A 114 2.79 -18.43 -4.06
CA ILE A 114 2.10 -18.63 -5.34
C ILE A 114 0.70 -19.11 -5.05
N LEU A 115 -0.30 -18.36 -5.49
CA LEU A 115 -1.70 -18.73 -5.40
C LEU A 115 -2.24 -18.97 -6.79
N VAL A 116 -2.82 -20.13 -7.03
CA VAL A 116 -3.53 -20.45 -8.26
C VAL A 116 -5.01 -20.53 -7.92
N TRP A 117 -5.81 -19.66 -8.52
CA TRP A 117 -7.23 -19.55 -8.22
C TRP A 117 -7.95 -20.88 -8.46
N LYS A 118 -8.79 -21.29 -7.49
CA LYS A 118 -9.53 -22.57 -7.49
C LYS A 118 -8.66 -23.84 -7.54
N GLU A 119 -7.35 -23.73 -7.48
CA GLU A 119 -6.41 -24.85 -7.56
C GLU A 119 -5.44 -24.84 -6.38
N PRO A 120 -5.86 -25.30 -5.19
CA PRO A 120 -4.99 -25.37 -4.02
C PRO A 120 -3.80 -26.32 -4.23
N ASP A 121 -3.97 -27.37 -5.03
CA ASP A 121 -2.92 -28.35 -5.31
C ASP A 121 -1.81 -27.81 -6.24
N ALA A 122 -2.12 -26.76 -7.00
CA ALA A 122 -1.14 -26.02 -7.80
C ALA A 122 -0.54 -24.81 -7.06
N SER A 123 -1.11 -24.45 -5.91
CA SER A 123 -0.67 -23.32 -5.09
C SER A 123 0.50 -23.72 -4.19
N VAL A 124 1.41 -22.79 -3.94
CA VAL A 124 2.56 -23.00 -3.05
C VAL A 124 2.60 -21.88 -2.01
N PRO A 125 2.33 -22.17 -0.72
CA PRO A 125 2.23 -21.14 0.30
C PRO A 125 3.57 -20.43 0.58
N SER A 126 4.68 -21.14 0.40
CA SER A 126 6.04 -20.61 0.55
C SER A 126 6.99 -21.37 -0.38
N VAL A 127 7.58 -20.66 -1.33
CA VAL A 127 8.62 -21.17 -2.23
C VAL A 127 9.82 -20.24 -2.20
N MET A 128 10.99 -20.82 -1.97
CA MET A 128 12.26 -20.09 -2.00
C MET A 128 12.81 -20.04 -3.43
N VAL A 129 13.29 -18.87 -3.84
CA VAL A 129 14.06 -18.70 -5.07
C VAL A 129 15.45 -19.27 -4.84
N ARG A 130 15.78 -20.33 -5.59
CA ARG A 130 17.07 -21.01 -5.51
C ARG A 130 18.21 -20.11 -5.99
N THR A 131 19.45 -20.53 -5.71
CA THR A 131 20.67 -19.82 -6.11
C THR A 131 20.87 -19.72 -7.62
N ASP A 132 20.27 -20.63 -8.40
CA ASP A 132 20.21 -20.58 -9.86
C ASP A 132 19.09 -19.67 -10.39
N GLY A 133 18.37 -18.99 -9.50
CA GLY A 133 17.30 -18.06 -9.84
C GLY A 133 15.96 -18.72 -10.16
N LYS A 134 15.82 -20.02 -9.91
CA LYS A 134 14.60 -20.78 -10.22
C LYS A 134 13.75 -21.04 -8.99
N ILE A 135 12.47 -21.30 -9.24
CA ILE A 135 11.50 -21.79 -8.25
C ILE A 135 10.92 -23.13 -8.69
N SER A 136 10.49 -23.92 -7.71
CA SER A 136 9.82 -25.20 -7.93
C SER A 136 8.32 -25.06 -7.72
N VAL A 137 7.53 -25.28 -8.77
CA VAL A 137 6.06 -25.18 -8.75
C VAL A 137 5.45 -26.53 -9.16
N PRO A 138 4.38 -27.00 -8.48
CA PRO A 138 3.65 -28.20 -8.89
C PRO A 138 3.23 -28.15 -10.37
N LEU A 139 3.14 -29.32 -11.01
CA LEU A 139 2.78 -29.52 -12.42
C LEU A 139 3.83 -29.04 -13.45
N ILE A 140 4.46 -27.89 -13.23
CA ILE A 140 5.38 -27.26 -14.19
C ILE A 140 6.87 -27.31 -13.78
N LYS A 141 7.16 -27.91 -12.60
CA LYS A 141 8.51 -28.13 -12.07
C LYS A 141 9.30 -26.83 -11.94
N GLU A 142 10.37 -26.66 -12.71
CA GLU A 142 11.27 -25.52 -12.60
C GLU A 142 10.83 -24.34 -13.46
N VAL A 143 10.82 -23.15 -12.84
CA VAL A 143 10.50 -21.89 -13.52
C VAL A 143 11.53 -20.84 -13.16
N ASP A 144 12.04 -20.12 -14.15
CA ASP A 144 12.94 -18.99 -13.96
C ASP A 144 12.15 -17.83 -13.32
N ALA A 145 12.63 -17.36 -12.16
CA ALA A 145 11.99 -16.31 -11.38
C ALA A 145 12.90 -15.09 -11.19
N ALA A 146 14.21 -15.31 -11.06
CA ALA A 146 15.15 -14.23 -10.84
C ALA A 146 15.16 -13.20 -11.99
N GLY A 147 15.24 -11.93 -11.64
CA GLY A 147 15.17 -10.80 -12.55
C GLY A 147 13.76 -10.40 -12.97
N LEU A 148 12.75 -11.25 -12.77
CA LEU A 148 11.35 -10.92 -13.05
C LEU A 148 10.74 -10.09 -11.92
N THR A 149 9.79 -9.23 -12.28
CA THR A 149 8.81 -8.71 -11.32
C THR A 149 7.79 -9.80 -10.97
N PRO A 150 7.14 -9.76 -9.80
CA PRO A 150 6.03 -10.64 -9.46
C PRO A 150 4.97 -10.70 -10.56
N THR A 151 4.58 -9.56 -11.14
CA THR A 151 3.61 -9.51 -12.26
C THR A 151 4.12 -10.17 -13.54
N GLU A 152 5.43 -10.08 -13.84
CA GLU A 152 6.01 -10.81 -14.97
C GLU A 152 6.02 -12.32 -14.69
N LEU A 153 6.37 -12.72 -13.47
CA LEU A 153 6.35 -14.12 -13.07
C LEU A 153 4.94 -14.71 -13.07
N GLU A 154 3.92 -13.96 -12.65
CA GLU A 154 2.50 -14.35 -12.75
C GLU A 154 2.13 -14.77 -14.17
N LYS A 155 2.51 -13.95 -15.17
CA LYS A 155 2.25 -14.26 -16.58
C LYS A 155 2.97 -15.53 -17.03
N VAL A 156 4.26 -15.66 -16.69
CA VAL A 156 5.04 -16.85 -17.04
C VAL A 156 4.44 -18.12 -16.42
N LEU A 157 4.02 -18.05 -15.15
CA LEU A 157 3.37 -19.15 -14.46
C LEU A 157 2.03 -19.51 -15.09
N ALA A 158 1.20 -18.51 -15.39
CA ALA A 158 -0.11 -18.70 -16.02
C ALA A 158 0.02 -19.40 -17.38
N GLU A 159 0.95 -18.97 -18.22
CA GLU A 159 1.24 -19.58 -19.52
C GLU A 159 1.68 -21.05 -19.40
N LYS A 160 2.55 -21.35 -18.44
CA LYS A 160 3.02 -22.73 -18.23
C LYS A 160 1.94 -23.64 -17.64
N LEU A 161 1.12 -23.14 -16.72
CA LEU A 161 0.06 -23.89 -16.06
C LEU A 161 -1.17 -24.12 -16.96
N ALA A 162 -1.39 -23.30 -17.98
CA ALA A 162 -2.52 -23.42 -18.90
C ALA A 162 -2.62 -24.78 -19.63
N LYS A 163 -1.51 -25.55 -19.66
CA LYS A 163 -1.49 -26.92 -20.23
C LYS A 163 -2.11 -27.98 -19.31
N PHE A 164 -2.25 -27.66 -18.02
CA PHE A 164 -2.67 -28.60 -16.97
C PHE A 164 -3.95 -28.15 -16.27
N VAL A 165 -4.19 -26.84 -16.20
CA VAL A 165 -5.32 -26.22 -15.50
C VAL A 165 -6.11 -25.36 -16.49
N ARG A 166 -7.44 -25.40 -16.40
CA ARG A 166 -8.34 -24.54 -17.20
C ARG A 166 -8.58 -23.23 -16.46
N GLU A 167 -8.67 -22.11 -17.18
CA GLU A 167 -8.92 -20.78 -16.61
C GLU A 167 -7.93 -20.42 -15.48
N VAL A 168 -6.64 -20.44 -15.82
CA VAL A 168 -5.56 -20.17 -14.87
C VAL A 168 -5.51 -18.68 -14.51
N ASP A 169 -5.65 -18.39 -13.22
CA ASP A 169 -5.37 -17.09 -12.62
C ASP A 169 -4.35 -17.29 -11.50
N VAL A 170 -3.19 -16.63 -11.62
CA VAL A 170 -2.04 -16.79 -10.72
C VAL A 170 -1.75 -15.47 -10.05
N THR A 171 -1.58 -15.51 -8.73
CA THR A 171 -1.08 -14.38 -7.94
C THR A 171 0.24 -14.74 -7.30
N VAL A 172 1.25 -13.89 -7.47
CA VAL A 172 2.57 -14.04 -6.83
C VAL A 172 2.73 -12.95 -5.78
N ILE A 173 2.97 -13.35 -4.54
CA ILE A 173 3.13 -12.43 -3.41
C ILE A 173 4.52 -12.62 -2.81
N PRO A 174 5.40 -11.62 -2.85
CA PRO A 174 6.65 -11.65 -2.09
C PRO A 174 6.36 -11.74 -0.58
N LYS A 175 6.84 -12.78 0.08
CA LYS A 175 6.72 -12.97 1.54
C LYS A 175 7.94 -12.42 2.26
N GLU A 176 9.12 -12.74 1.76
CA GLU A 176 10.39 -12.27 2.31
C GLU A 176 11.29 -11.83 1.16
N ILE A 177 11.81 -10.61 1.27
CA ILE A 177 12.71 -10.01 0.27
C ILE A 177 14.10 -9.98 0.90
N VAL A 178 14.94 -10.91 0.47
CA VAL A 178 16.32 -11.12 0.97
C VAL A 178 17.35 -10.64 -0.04
N SER A 179 17.01 -10.69 -1.33
CA SER A 179 17.88 -10.36 -2.45
C SER A 179 18.14 -8.86 -2.60
N GLN A 180 17.24 -8.02 -2.09
CA GLN A 180 17.31 -6.57 -2.24
C GLN A 180 18.19 -5.96 -1.15
N LYS A 181 19.50 -6.13 -1.28
CA LYS A 181 20.49 -5.56 -0.35
C LYS A 181 21.71 -5.05 -1.08
N VAL A 182 22.39 -4.10 -0.44
CA VAL A 182 23.72 -3.62 -0.80
C VAL A 182 24.66 -3.84 0.37
N TYR A 183 25.96 -3.90 0.10
CA TYR A 183 26.97 -4.12 1.13
C TYR A 183 27.78 -2.84 1.33
N LEU A 184 27.91 -2.41 2.58
CA LEU A 184 28.78 -1.31 2.96
C LEU A 184 30.02 -1.84 3.64
N LEU A 185 31.20 -1.43 3.18
CA LEU A 185 32.49 -1.86 3.71
C LEU A 185 33.41 -0.68 4.02
N GLY A 186 34.18 -0.81 5.11
CA GLY A 186 35.23 0.14 5.46
C GLY A 186 34.75 1.25 6.39
N ALA A 187 35.23 2.47 6.19
CA ALA A 187 35.09 3.60 7.11
C ALA A 187 33.67 4.23 7.15
N VAL A 188 32.65 3.41 7.44
CA VAL A 188 31.26 3.78 7.72
C VAL A 188 30.90 3.45 9.16
N LYS A 189 29.88 4.10 9.73
CA LYS A 189 29.50 3.83 11.13
C LYS A 189 28.91 2.43 11.36
N LYS A 190 28.21 1.88 10.36
CA LYS A 190 27.65 0.53 10.39
C LYS A 190 27.98 -0.18 9.08
N GLU A 191 28.92 -1.12 9.16
CA GLU A 191 29.29 -1.98 8.05
C GLU A 191 28.33 -3.16 7.91
N GLY A 192 28.29 -3.76 6.72
CA GLY A 192 27.50 -4.96 6.43
C GLY A 192 26.33 -4.72 5.47
N PRO A 193 25.36 -5.66 5.42
CA PRO A 193 24.24 -5.59 4.49
C PRO A 193 23.24 -4.51 4.89
N VAL A 194 22.82 -3.72 3.91
CA VAL A 194 21.75 -2.73 4.00
C VAL A 194 20.64 -3.14 3.06
N VAL A 195 19.43 -3.29 3.60
CA VAL A 195 18.24 -3.61 2.80
C VAL A 195 17.88 -2.42 1.92
N LEU A 196 17.73 -2.67 0.62
CA LEU A 196 17.27 -1.70 -0.35
C LEU A 196 15.78 -1.45 -0.16
N GLN A 197 15.45 -0.24 0.27
CA GLN A 197 14.08 0.25 0.32
C GLN A 197 13.84 1.08 -0.94
N SER A 198 13.22 0.45 -1.95
CA SER A 198 12.93 1.04 -3.27
C SER A 198 14.12 1.80 -3.86
N SER A 199 13.89 2.79 -4.73
CA SER A 199 14.93 3.55 -5.45
C SER A 199 15.88 4.28 -4.48
N MET A 200 16.97 3.63 -4.08
CA MET A 200 17.98 4.17 -3.17
C MET A 200 19.22 4.64 -3.94
N THR A 201 19.78 5.78 -3.53
CA THR A 201 21.05 6.32 -4.05
C THR A 201 22.23 5.95 -3.18
N VAL A 202 23.46 6.14 -3.68
CA VAL A 202 24.70 5.93 -2.91
C VAL A 202 24.69 6.75 -1.61
N LEU A 203 24.28 8.03 -1.66
CA LEU A 203 24.17 8.86 -0.47
C LEU A 203 23.17 8.32 0.55
N GLN A 204 22.01 7.88 0.10
CA GLN A 204 21.00 7.30 0.98
C GLN A 204 21.51 6.02 1.63
N ALA A 205 22.19 5.15 0.86
CA ALA A 205 22.78 3.92 1.39
C ALA A 205 23.81 4.23 2.49
N LEU A 206 24.75 5.16 2.24
CA LEU A 206 25.72 5.60 3.24
C LEU A 206 25.05 6.24 4.47
N ASN A 207 23.98 7.00 4.28
CA ASN A 207 23.25 7.61 5.38
C ASN A 207 22.50 6.57 6.24
N SER A 208 21.97 5.51 5.64
CA SER A 208 21.32 4.42 6.37
C SER A 208 22.31 3.68 7.30
N ALA A 209 23.60 3.70 6.95
CA ALA A 209 24.71 3.24 7.78
C ALA A 209 25.02 4.15 8.98
N GLY A 210 24.38 5.32 9.09
CA GLY A 210 24.75 6.38 10.04
C GLY A 210 25.79 7.37 9.50
N GLY A 211 26.15 7.27 8.22
CA GLY A 211 27.15 8.11 7.55
C GLY A 211 28.58 7.56 7.63
N LEU A 212 29.50 8.37 7.12
CA LEU A 212 30.94 8.08 7.11
C LEU A 212 31.56 8.31 8.49
N THR A 213 32.67 7.62 8.79
CA THR A 213 33.49 7.93 9.96
C THR A 213 34.43 9.11 9.69
N GLU A 214 35.13 9.58 10.73
CA GLU A 214 36.14 10.65 10.60
C GLU A 214 37.37 10.23 9.79
N TYR A 215 37.67 8.93 9.72
CA TYR A 215 38.82 8.37 9.01
C TYR A 215 38.56 8.10 7.53
N ALA A 216 37.32 8.26 7.08
CA ALA A 216 36.91 7.94 5.71
C ALA A 216 37.58 8.84 4.67
N LYS A 217 38.15 8.23 3.64
CA LYS A 217 38.66 8.94 2.46
C LYS A 217 37.50 9.33 1.54
N ARG A 218 36.82 10.43 1.88
CA ARG A 218 35.58 10.92 1.26
C ARG A 218 35.61 11.06 -0.28
N LYS A 219 36.79 11.32 -0.85
CA LYS A 219 37.02 11.47 -2.30
C LYS A 219 37.40 10.18 -3.04
N LYS A 220 37.62 9.09 -2.29
CA LYS A 220 38.12 7.80 -2.83
C LYS A 220 37.11 6.67 -2.64
N ILE A 221 35.86 6.99 -2.34
CA ILE A 221 34.78 6.00 -2.25
C ILE A 221 34.53 5.45 -3.65
N TYR A 222 34.15 4.18 -3.73
CA TYR A 222 33.77 3.57 -4.98
C TYR A 222 32.73 2.47 -4.76
N ILE A 223 31.93 2.24 -5.78
CA ILE A 223 30.94 1.17 -5.85
C ILE A 223 31.52 0.07 -6.72
N LEU A 224 31.51 -1.16 -6.23
CA LEU A 224 31.74 -2.36 -7.01
C LEU A 224 30.38 -2.91 -7.43
N ARG A 225 30.15 -2.94 -8.74
CA ARG A 225 28.92 -3.47 -9.34
C ARG A 225 29.27 -4.60 -10.29
N ASN A 226 28.47 -5.66 -10.30
CA ASN A 226 28.62 -6.72 -11.29
C ASN A 226 27.70 -6.44 -12.48
N GLU A 227 28.27 -6.11 -13.63
CA GLU A 227 27.53 -5.93 -14.88
C GLU A 227 27.99 -6.97 -15.90
N ASN A 228 27.06 -7.78 -16.42
CA ASN A 228 27.32 -8.82 -17.42
C ASN A 228 28.45 -9.80 -17.02
N GLY A 229 28.53 -10.15 -15.73
CA GLY A 229 29.55 -11.05 -15.18
C GLY A 229 30.93 -10.41 -15.01
N LYS A 230 31.06 -9.10 -15.24
CA LYS A 230 32.29 -8.33 -14.98
C LYS A 230 32.05 -7.37 -13.83
N GLN A 231 32.96 -7.38 -12.87
CA GLN A 231 32.95 -6.39 -11.81
C GLN A 231 33.50 -5.06 -12.35
N ILE A 232 32.67 -4.03 -12.34
CA ILE A 232 33.03 -2.65 -12.66
C ILE A 232 33.21 -1.85 -11.37
N ARG A 233 34.03 -0.81 -11.45
CA ARG A 233 34.30 0.11 -10.34
C ARG A 233 33.81 1.50 -10.72
N LEU A 234 32.84 2.01 -9.97
CA LEU A 234 32.24 3.32 -10.16
C LEU A 234 32.79 4.28 -9.08
N PRO A 235 33.53 5.33 -9.45
CA PRO A 235 34.05 6.29 -8.47
C PRO A 235 32.92 7.12 -7.86
N PHE A 236 33.08 7.49 -6.59
CA PHE A 236 32.15 8.35 -5.87
C PHE A 236 32.92 9.33 -4.97
N ASP A 237 32.84 10.62 -5.28
CA ASP A 237 33.35 11.69 -4.44
C ASP A 237 32.23 12.25 -3.58
N TYR A 238 32.20 11.85 -2.31
CA TYR A 238 31.18 12.27 -1.36
C TYR A 238 31.17 13.79 -1.14
N GLU A 239 32.33 14.46 -1.15
CA GLU A 239 32.39 15.90 -0.93
C GLU A 239 31.84 16.66 -2.13
N ALA A 240 32.23 16.26 -3.35
CA ALA A 240 31.77 16.91 -4.56
C ALA A 240 30.26 16.72 -4.77
N VAL A 241 29.74 15.53 -4.48
CA VAL A 241 28.30 15.24 -4.57
C VAL A 241 27.49 16.10 -3.60
N ILE A 242 27.92 16.21 -2.33
CA ILE A 242 27.21 17.04 -1.33
C ILE A 242 27.22 18.52 -1.69
N LYS A 243 28.30 19.00 -2.32
CA LYS A 243 28.39 20.39 -2.79
C LYS A 243 27.60 20.65 -4.09
N GLY A 244 27.08 19.60 -4.72
CA GLY A 244 26.37 19.68 -6.00
C GLY A 244 27.29 19.84 -7.22
N GLU A 245 28.59 19.58 -7.09
CA GLU A 245 29.59 19.71 -8.17
C GLU A 245 29.57 18.50 -9.12
N HIS A 246 29.28 17.31 -8.59
CA HIS A 246 29.22 16.03 -9.34
C HIS A 246 27.97 15.19 -9.02
N PRO A 247 26.74 15.74 -9.19
CA PRO A 247 25.50 15.04 -8.83
C PRO A 247 25.30 13.72 -9.60
N GLU A 248 25.88 13.59 -10.80
CA GLU A 248 25.84 12.39 -11.63
C GLU A 248 26.49 11.16 -10.98
N GLN A 249 27.38 11.36 -10.01
CA GLN A 249 27.99 10.25 -9.26
C GLN A 249 27.03 9.67 -8.21
N ASN A 250 25.98 10.40 -7.81
CA ASN A 250 24.95 9.91 -6.89
C ASN A 250 23.93 9.00 -7.59
N ILE A 251 24.44 7.94 -8.19
CA ILE A 251 23.66 6.96 -8.91
C ILE A 251 22.72 6.18 -7.99
N LEU A 252 21.69 5.57 -8.58
CA LEU A 252 20.91 4.55 -7.91
C LEU A 252 21.78 3.31 -7.69
N VAL A 253 21.75 2.79 -6.47
CA VAL A 253 22.39 1.52 -6.12
C VAL A 253 21.50 0.36 -6.59
N GLN A 254 22.13 -0.73 -6.95
CA GLN A 254 21.48 -1.97 -7.40
C GLN A 254 21.70 -3.06 -6.36
N ALA A 255 20.81 -4.06 -6.36
CA ALA A 255 20.99 -5.24 -5.54
C ALA A 255 22.38 -5.86 -5.78
N GLU A 256 23.03 -6.28 -4.70
CA GLU A 256 24.38 -6.84 -4.66
C GLU A 256 25.53 -5.85 -4.96
N ASP A 257 25.24 -4.54 -5.11
CA ASP A 257 26.31 -3.52 -5.12
C ASP A 257 27.09 -3.54 -3.79
N THR A 258 28.40 -3.32 -3.88
CA THR A 258 29.26 -3.13 -2.71
C THR A 258 29.84 -1.72 -2.72
N ILE A 259 29.48 -0.90 -1.74
CA ILE A 259 30.04 0.44 -1.56
C ILE A 259 31.23 0.33 -0.60
N VAL A 260 32.41 0.67 -1.11
CA VAL A 260 33.66 0.61 -0.34
C VAL A 260 34.09 2.02 0.03
N VAL A 261 34.30 2.23 1.32
CA VAL A 261 34.78 3.49 1.91
C VAL A 261 36.18 3.28 2.49
N PRO A 262 37.25 3.68 1.78
CA PRO A 262 38.65 3.46 2.22
C PRO A 262 39.17 4.44 3.26
#